data_AF-A0A356K428-F1
#
_entry.id   AF-A0A356K428-F1
#
_cell.length_a   1.000
_cell.length_b   1.000
_cell.length_c   1.000
_cell.angle_alpha   90.00
_cell.angle_beta   90.00
_cell.angle_gamma   90.00
#
_symmetry.space_group_name_H-M   'P 1'
#
loop_
_entity.id
_entity.type
_entity.pdbx_description
1 polymer ?
#
loop_
_entity_poly.entity_id
_entity_poly.type
_entity_poly.pdbx_seq_one_letter_code
_entity_poly.pdbx_strand_id
1 'polypeptide(L)'
;MDFFEKYADRYDIDLTGATTREEKIEIFAKERKYVFSFIFENLTKEEKIKYLEYAHAKDIEEFLLTLPNEERISIIKSKLECMEEGILEYIGTRLSTDKEKFEYLEIINNYVGNYYKSEIICKMVDDNYKLLALDNFVNNEYSKIKVVNEMPDEFKELYIDKLSKISYKVEVILSLNNKELIKKYSELPIYSNYRSKLVSATNDSEYIIKKFNEINVLKFRLNLINLITDENLKVSLIDKLENVGLKNFLLSNINQTSCVKLEENELLETKIDPNITIGVELECSNKEIDNYNGVHTLYNEYTIKSDSSVKSGFEIVSPVLHYTPLDMTKLKSVCNLLKENNFYTDKSCGGHIHIGASYFTRKEDFYMLLYLYANTENILYYICDRKNTLKRPSVNRYAMKTKSDYIKAIDNGLFNTEHYEEEMNVILNEINKDRYKGLNFKNLGTYYKNTIEFRMPNGEIDFNELLLNIKLFARLIEVSHKLVSHPNEDFYKLASVKSEKEKLNILLDLLFTSEEEKNLYKDRYYTNKLLEKKTERKFLEDLKSKIIKQEEVAVEYDKETHTLKKKVL
;
A
#
# COMPACT_ATOMS: atom_id res chain seq x y z
N MET A 1 57.97 3.58 21.84
CA MET A 1 57.35 3.89 20.54
C MET A 1 56.58 5.17 20.72
N ASP A 2 56.94 6.23 20.00
CA ASP A 2 56.17 7.48 19.97
C ASP A 2 54.74 7.16 19.50
N PHE A 3 53.73 7.89 19.97
CA PHE A 3 52.33 7.54 19.68
C PHE A 3 52.03 7.61 18.17
N PHE A 4 52.71 8.49 17.43
CA PHE A 4 52.64 8.54 15.97
C PHE A 4 53.05 7.20 15.34
N GLU A 5 54.18 6.63 15.77
CA GLU A 5 54.65 5.31 15.28
C GLU A 5 53.66 4.20 15.63
N LYS A 6 53.03 4.26 16.80
CA LYS A 6 52.00 3.31 17.23
C LYS A 6 50.76 3.34 16.33
N TYR A 7 50.30 4.52 15.94
CA TYR A 7 49.13 4.63 15.08
C TYR A 7 49.48 4.45 13.61
N ALA A 8 50.70 4.79 13.19
CA ALA A 8 51.16 4.59 11.83
C ALA A 8 51.25 3.09 11.49
N ASP A 9 51.85 2.28 12.36
CA ASP A 9 51.90 0.81 12.21
C ASP A 9 50.49 0.19 12.16
N ARG A 10 49.56 0.69 13.00
CA ARG A 10 48.18 0.20 13.03
C ARG A 10 47.40 0.46 11.74
N TYR A 11 47.70 1.56 11.04
CA TYR A 11 46.94 2.02 9.88
C TYR A 11 47.74 2.01 8.57
N ASP A 12 48.92 1.39 8.57
CA ASP A 12 49.82 1.29 7.41
C ASP A 12 50.19 2.65 6.81
N ILE A 13 50.52 3.62 7.68
CA ILE A 13 50.91 4.98 7.29
C ILE A 13 52.44 5.07 7.27
N ASP A 14 52.99 5.50 6.14
CA ASP A 14 54.43 5.71 5.99
C ASP A 14 54.87 7.04 6.60
N LEU A 15 55.64 6.97 7.70
CA LEU A 15 56.28 8.13 8.32
C LEU A 15 57.74 8.32 7.86
N THR A 16 58.21 7.55 6.88
CA THR A 16 59.59 7.61 6.38
C THR A 16 59.89 9.00 5.81
N GLY A 17 60.86 9.69 6.43
CA GLY A 17 61.26 11.05 6.05
C GLY A 17 60.65 12.16 6.88
N ALA A 18 59.67 11.89 7.76
CA ALA A 18 59.17 12.85 8.73
C ALA A 18 60.10 12.92 9.96
N THR A 19 60.84 14.00 10.08
CA THR A 19 61.84 14.21 11.16
C THR A 19 61.32 15.07 12.31
N THR A 20 60.26 15.84 12.06
CA THR A 20 59.64 16.75 13.03
C THR A 20 58.23 16.28 13.41
N ARG A 21 57.76 16.74 14.58
CA ARG A 21 56.38 16.49 15.04
C ARG A 21 55.34 17.06 14.07
N GLU A 22 55.61 18.24 13.53
CA GLU A 22 54.74 18.91 12.57
C GLU A 22 54.58 18.11 11.27
N GLU A 23 55.68 17.64 10.69
CA GLU A 23 55.67 16.78 9.49
C GLU A 23 54.85 15.51 9.72
N LYS A 24 54.98 14.88 10.90
CA LYS A 24 54.19 13.70 11.25
C LYS A 24 52.69 14.02 11.31
N ILE A 25 52.29 15.13 11.94
CA ILE A 25 50.88 15.54 12.01
C ILE A 25 50.33 15.82 10.60
N GLU A 26 51.10 16.47 9.74
CA GLU A 26 50.69 16.77 8.36
C GLU A 26 50.50 15.51 7.50
N ILE A 27 51.26 14.45 7.74
CA ILE A 27 51.04 13.16 7.08
C ILE A 27 49.69 12.59 7.51
N PHE A 28 49.41 12.51 8.81
CA PHE A 28 48.12 12.04 9.30
C PHE A 28 46.95 12.93 8.85
N ALA A 29 47.14 14.25 8.73
CA ALA A 29 46.12 15.18 8.28
C ALA A 29 45.67 14.93 6.83
N LYS A 30 46.53 14.32 6.01
CA LYS A 30 46.20 13.93 4.63
C LYS A 30 45.41 12.62 4.53
N GLU A 31 45.29 11.90 5.64
CA GLU A 31 44.52 10.66 5.72
C GLU A 31 43.01 10.93 5.94
N ARG A 32 42.21 9.86 6.05
CA ARG A 32 40.78 9.97 6.37
C ARG A 32 40.58 10.57 7.76
N LYS A 33 39.55 11.42 7.94
CA LYS A 33 39.20 12.06 9.24
C LYS A 33 39.19 11.07 10.43
N TYR A 34 38.65 9.87 10.23
CA TYR A 34 38.62 8.81 11.25
C TYR A 34 40.02 8.38 11.73
N VAL A 35 41.00 8.36 10.83
CA VAL A 35 42.38 8.00 11.16
C VAL A 35 43.06 9.15 11.90
N PHE A 36 42.78 10.40 11.49
CA PHE A 36 43.27 11.58 12.19
C PHE A 36 42.76 11.69 13.63
N SER A 37 41.52 11.26 13.90
CA SER A 37 40.93 11.24 15.26
C SER A 37 41.82 10.58 16.32
N PHE A 38 42.53 9.49 15.97
CA PHE A 38 43.36 8.75 16.93
C PHE A 38 44.56 9.54 17.43
N ILE A 39 45.10 10.44 16.60
CA ILE A 39 46.19 11.31 17.00
C ILE A 39 45.67 12.62 17.59
N PHE A 40 44.48 13.09 17.18
CA PHE A 40 43.91 14.37 17.58
C PHE A 40 43.82 14.54 19.10
N GLU A 41 43.37 13.51 19.83
CA GLU A 41 43.29 13.54 21.30
C GLU A 41 44.62 13.92 21.98
N ASN A 42 45.74 13.48 21.39
CA ASN A 42 47.11 13.62 21.90
C ASN A 42 47.84 14.87 21.38
N LEU A 43 47.16 15.69 20.57
CA LEU A 43 47.69 16.98 20.12
C LEU A 43 47.63 18.03 21.23
N THR A 44 48.59 18.97 21.21
CA THR A 44 48.51 20.16 22.06
C THR A 44 47.33 21.04 21.65
N LYS A 45 46.95 22.01 22.48
CA LYS A 45 45.86 22.93 22.17
C LYS A 45 46.11 23.71 20.87
N GLU A 46 47.32 24.23 20.69
CA GLU A 46 47.73 24.98 19.50
C GLU A 46 47.69 24.11 18.25
N GLU A 47 48.11 22.84 18.37
CA GLU A 47 48.03 21.86 17.30
C GLU A 47 46.58 21.51 16.95
N LYS A 48 45.72 21.29 17.95
CA LYS A 48 44.28 21.05 17.74
C LYS A 48 43.61 22.19 16.99
N ILE A 49 43.93 23.44 17.35
CA ILE A 49 43.41 24.63 16.66
C ILE A 49 43.94 24.71 15.22
N LYS A 50 45.23 24.43 15.01
CA LYS A 50 45.86 24.49 13.69
C LYS A 50 45.26 23.47 12.71
N TYR A 51 45.08 22.22 13.15
CA TYR A 51 44.65 21.10 12.33
C TYR A 51 43.17 20.71 12.50
N LEU A 52 42.35 21.63 13.01
CA LEU A 52 40.95 21.38 13.36
C LEU A 52 40.10 20.89 12.18
N GLU A 53 40.37 21.34 10.95
CA GLU A 53 39.61 20.98 9.73
C GLU A 53 39.75 19.51 9.31
N TYR A 54 40.81 18.84 9.77
CA TYR A 54 41.10 17.43 9.48
C TYR A 54 40.48 16.48 10.51
N ALA A 55 40.03 17.00 11.65
CA ALA A 55 39.40 16.21 12.71
C ALA A 55 37.97 15.79 12.36
N HIS A 56 37.55 14.68 12.95
CA HIS A 56 36.17 14.22 12.90
C HIS A 56 35.28 15.15 13.74
N ALA A 57 34.03 15.37 13.31
CA ALA A 57 33.10 16.33 13.93
C ALA A 57 33.00 16.19 15.46
N LYS A 58 32.84 14.94 15.93
CA LYS A 58 32.78 14.61 17.36
C LYS A 58 34.01 15.10 18.15
N ASP A 59 35.21 14.94 17.59
CA ASP A 59 36.44 15.34 18.30
C ASP A 59 36.55 16.87 18.37
N ILE A 60 36.10 17.55 17.32
CA ILE A 60 36.02 19.01 17.26
C ILE A 60 35.03 19.51 18.33
N GLU A 61 33.83 18.93 18.39
CA GLU A 61 32.80 19.24 19.37
C GLU A 61 33.32 19.08 20.81
N GLU A 62 33.89 17.91 21.12
CA GLU A 62 34.42 17.60 22.45
C GLU A 62 35.56 18.56 22.83
N PHE A 63 36.50 18.80 21.92
CA PHE A 63 37.60 19.75 22.14
C PHE A 63 37.08 21.17 22.39
N LEU A 64 36.23 21.69 21.51
CA LEU A 64 35.72 23.06 21.62
C LEU A 64 34.94 23.26 22.93
N LEU A 65 34.17 22.26 23.37
CA LEU A 65 33.44 22.32 24.65
C LEU A 65 34.37 22.37 25.88
N THR A 66 35.62 21.92 25.79
CA THR A 66 36.60 22.07 26.89
C THR A 66 37.10 23.50 27.08
N LEU A 67 36.93 24.36 26.08
CA LEU A 67 37.47 25.72 26.09
C LEU A 67 36.49 26.73 26.71
N PRO A 68 36.98 27.82 27.33
CA PRO A 68 36.15 28.97 27.71
C PRO A 68 35.39 29.55 26.51
N ASN A 69 34.19 30.09 26.75
CA ASN A 69 33.30 30.56 25.67
C ASN A 69 33.95 31.62 24.75
N GLU A 70 34.66 32.61 25.32
CA GLU A 70 35.33 33.66 24.53
C GLU A 70 36.35 33.08 23.56
N GLU A 71 37.18 32.15 24.04
CA GLU A 71 38.21 31.50 23.23
C GLU A 71 37.60 30.58 22.18
N ARG A 72 36.58 29.79 22.57
CA ARG A 72 35.82 28.92 21.67
C ARG A 72 35.23 29.73 20.50
N ILE A 73 34.57 30.84 20.80
CA ILE A 73 33.95 31.72 19.80
C ILE A 73 35.02 32.33 18.89
N SER A 74 36.17 32.75 19.43
CA SER A 74 37.28 33.28 18.64
C SER A 74 37.81 32.25 17.64
N ILE A 75 38.00 31.00 18.07
CA ILE A 75 38.43 29.89 17.19
C ILE A 75 37.39 29.65 16.09
N ILE A 76 36.11 29.55 16.46
CA ILE A 76 35.01 29.35 15.50
C ILE A 76 35.01 30.47 14.45
N LYS A 77 35.11 31.74 14.87
CA LYS A 77 35.19 32.89 13.95
C LYS A 77 36.34 32.74 12.95
N SER A 78 37.50 32.28 13.39
CA SER A 78 38.70 32.15 12.54
C SER A 78 38.67 30.94 11.58
N LYS A 79 37.81 29.95 11.83
CA LYS A 79 37.77 28.66 11.12
C LYS A 79 36.41 28.34 10.52
N LEU A 80 35.55 29.34 10.41
CA LEU A 80 34.12 29.16 10.16
C LEU A 80 33.80 28.48 8.81
N GLU A 81 34.57 28.81 7.77
CA GLU A 81 34.43 28.22 6.43
C GLU A 81 34.75 26.71 6.38
N CYS A 82 35.53 26.21 7.33
CA CYS A 82 35.93 24.81 7.40
C CYS A 82 35.06 23.99 8.37
N MET A 83 34.06 24.59 9.02
CA MET A 83 33.20 23.91 10.00
C MET A 83 31.90 23.42 9.36
N GLU A 84 31.56 22.17 9.66
CA GLU A 84 30.27 21.58 9.30
C GLU A 84 29.14 22.23 10.12
N GLU A 85 27.98 22.47 9.50
CA GLU A 85 26.84 23.16 10.15
C GLU A 85 26.37 22.45 11.44
N GLY A 86 26.44 21.12 11.48
CA GLY A 86 26.08 20.33 12.65
C GLY A 86 26.98 20.60 13.87
N ILE A 87 28.27 20.87 13.65
CA ILE A 87 29.20 21.25 14.73
C ILE A 87 28.79 22.61 15.29
N LEU A 88 28.48 23.57 14.40
CA LEU A 88 28.07 24.92 14.79
C LEU A 88 26.76 24.90 15.59
N GLU A 89 25.79 24.10 15.15
CA GLU A 89 24.54 23.84 15.89
C GLU A 89 24.81 23.22 17.26
N TYR A 90 25.63 22.17 17.30
CA TYR A 90 25.97 21.45 18.53
C TYR A 90 26.59 22.35 19.59
N ILE A 91 27.51 23.24 19.17
CA ILE A 91 28.12 24.23 20.06
C ILE A 91 27.11 25.29 20.47
N GLY A 92 26.37 25.87 19.51
CA GLY A 92 25.42 26.95 19.78
C GLY A 92 24.31 26.56 20.77
N THR A 93 23.80 25.34 20.66
CA THR A 93 22.78 24.79 21.57
C THR A 93 23.26 24.62 23.02
N ARG A 94 24.57 24.62 23.26
CA ARG A 94 25.22 24.40 24.57
C ARG A 94 25.83 25.66 25.18
N LEU A 95 25.61 26.83 24.57
CA LEU A 95 25.99 28.11 25.18
C LEU A 95 25.12 28.38 26.41
N SER A 96 25.72 29.01 27.41
CA SER A 96 25.16 29.09 28.77
C SER A 96 23.99 30.06 28.87
N THR A 97 24.03 31.17 28.14
CA THR A 97 23.03 32.24 28.21
C THR A 97 22.37 32.52 26.86
N ASP A 98 21.20 33.14 26.88
CA ASP A 98 20.47 33.50 25.65
C ASP A 98 21.16 34.62 24.89
N LYS A 99 21.80 35.55 25.62
CA LYS A 99 22.65 36.58 25.03
C LYS A 99 23.81 35.98 24.24
N GLU A 100 24.52 35.01 24.82
CA GLU A 100 25.60 34.31 24.11
C GLU A 100 25.08 33.57 22.88
N LYS A 101 23.92 32.89 22.98
CA LYS A 101 23.30 32.24 21.81
C LYS A 101 22.94 33.24 20.71
N PHE A 102 22.44 34.42 21.08
CA PHE A 102 22.10 35.48 20.13
C PHE A 102 23.34 36.03 19.41
N GLU A 103 24.36 36.42 20.18
CA GLU A 103 25.64 36.90 19.63
C GLU A 103 26.32 35.82 18.78
N TYR A 104 26.19 34.55 19.17
CA TYR A 104 26.68 33.42 18.38
C TYR A 104 25.95 33.30 17.03
N LEU A 105 24.63 33.45 17.02
CA LEU A 105 23.84 33.45 15.78
C LEU A 105 24.27 34.58 14.84
N GLU A 106 24.60 35.78 15.33
CA GLU A 106 25.12 36.87 14.49
C GLU A 106 26.39 36.47 13.73
N ILE A 107 27.23 35.63 14.34
CA ILE A 107 28.48 35.16 13.77
C ILE A 107 28.23 34.12 12.68
N ILE A 108 27.36 33.14 12.96
CA ILE A 108 27.16 31.98 12.08
C ILE A 108 26.05 32.17 11.04
N ASN A 109 25.28 33.27 11.10
CA ASN A 109 24.02 33.45 10.36
C ASN A 109 24.14 33.17 8.85
N ASN A 110 25.25 33.59 8.23
CA ASN A 110 25.48 33.48 6.79
C ASN A 110 26.04 32.12 6.35
N TYR A 111 26.40 31.25 7.30
CA TYR A 111 27.08 29.98 7.04
C TYR A 111 26.22 28.77 7.41
N VAL A 112 25.16 29.00 8.18
CA VAL A 112 24.31 27.95 8.73
C VAL A 112 22.88 28.09 8.23
N GLY A 113 22.32 26.99 7.78
CA GLY A 113 20.95 26.86 7.33
C GLY A 113 19.94 27.16 8.44
N ASN A 114 18.77 27.62 8.04
CA ASN A 114 17.67 28.00 8.95
C ASN A 114 17.27 26.88 9.92
N TYR A 115 17.37 25.61 9.49
CA TYR A 115 17.07 24.46 10.34
C TYR A 115 17.96 24.44 11.59
N TYR A 116 19.27 24.48 11.42
CA TYR A 116 20.23 24.50 12.53
C TYR A 116 20.13 25.78 13.37
N LYS A 117 19.90 26.94 12.74
CA LYS A 117 19.63 28.18 13.48
C LYS A 117 18.41 28.04 14.39
N SER A 118 17.35 27.40 13.92
CA SER A 118 16.15 27.14 14.74
C SER A 118 16.43 26.22 15.93
N GLU A 119 17.31 25.22 15.79
CA GLU A 119 17.71 24.35 16.92
C GLU A 119 18.34 25.16 18.06
N ILE A 120 19.25 26.08 17.72
CA ILE A 120 19.90 26.96 18.69
C ILE A 120 18.87 27.85 19.39
N ILE A 121 17.96 28.46 18.61
CA ILE A 121 16.93 29.36 19.15
C ILE A 121 15.96 28.61 20.08
N CYS A 122 15.58 27.37 19.75
CA CYS A 122 14.75 26.53 20.64
C CYS A 122 15.38 26.33 22.03
N LYS A 123 16.73 26.37 22.14
CA LYS A 123 17.45 26.26 23.42
C LYS A 123 17.60 27.56 24.19
N MET A 124 17.06 28.67 23.69
CA MET A 124 16.94 29.89 24.50
C MET A 124 15.86 29.71 25.57
N VAL A 125 15.97 30.40 26.71
CA VAL A 125 15.00 30.32 27.81
C VAL A 125 14.02 31.49 27.75
N ASP A 126 14.48 32.69 27.46
CA ASP A 126 13.69 33.91 27.38
C ASP A 126 12.97 34.02 26.02
N ASP A 127 11.64 34.15 26.06
CA ASP A 127 10.81 34.19 24.86
C ASP A 127 10.99 35.47 24.03
N ASN A 128 11.38 36.60 24.65
CA ASN A 128 11.70 37.81 23.90
C ASN A 128 13.01 37.65 23.12
N TYR A 129 14.01 36.99 23.72
CA TYR A 129 15.23 36.61 23.00
C TYR A 129 14.94 35.62 21.87
N LYS A 130 14.09 34.62 22.10
CA LYS A 130 13.64 33.72 21.02
C LYS A 130 13.01 34.48 19.87
N LEU A 131 12.06 35.37 20.16
CA LEU A 131 11.35 36.14 19.15
C LEU A 131 12.33 37.04 18.37
N LEU A 132 13.22 37.73 19.08
CA LEU A 132 14.23 38.58 18.46
C LEU A 132 15.16 37.76 17.56
N ALA A 133 15.69 36.63 18.04
CA ALA A 133 16.57 35.77 17.26
C ALA A 133 15.85 35.18 16.05
N LEU A 134 14.59 34.78 16.24
CA LEU A 134 13.75 34.23 15.18
C LEU A 134 13.55 35.22 14.04
N ASP A 135 13.19 36.47 14.35
CA ASP A 135 12.91 37.50 13.36
C ASP A 135 14.19 38.00 12.66
N ASN A 136 15.35 37.92 13.31
CA ASN A 136 16.63 38.35 12.72
C ASN A 136 17.33 37.27 11.88
N PHE A 137 17.25 36.00 12.29
CA PHE A 137 18.13 34.95 11.75
C PHE A 137 17.41 33.87 10.95
N VAL A 138 16.10 33.74 11.06
CA VAL A 138 15.33 32.68 10.38
C VAL A 138 14.41 33.29 9.34
N ASN A 139 14.59 32.91 8.07
CA ASN A 139 13.89 33.53 6.94
C ASN A 139 12.81 32.65 6.31
N ASN A 140 12.81 31.34 6.56
CA ASN A 140 11.77 30.45 6.05
C ASN A 140 10.73 30.09 7.11
N GLU A 141 9.48 29.95 6.68
CA GLU A 141 8.35 29.71 7.59
C GLU A 141 8.42 28.35 8.29
N TYR A 142 8.95 27.32 7.64
CA TYR A 142 9.03 25.98 8.22
C TYR A 142 9.86 25.96 9.51
N SER A 143 11.05 26.57 9.46
CA SER A 143 11.95 26.68 10.62
C SER A 143 11.39 27.66 11.66
N LYS A 144 10.59 28.64 11.22
CA LYS A 144 9.92 29.57 12.14
C LYS A 144 8.85 28.89 12.98
N ILE A 145 8.00 28.09 12.34
CA ILE A 145 6.91 27.35 13.01
C ILE A 145 7.48 26.43 14.09
N LYS A 146 8.61 25.77 13.82
CA LYS A 146 9.29 24.92 14.80
C LYS A 146 9.59 25.66 16.10
N VAL A 147 10.22 26.84 16.02
CA VAL A 147 10.52 27.66 17.20
C VAL A 147 9.23 28.12 17.87
N VAL A 148 8.28 28.65 17.10
CA VAL A 148 7.01 29.20 17.60
C VAL A 148 6.17 28.14 18.33
N ASN A 149 6.22 26.89 17.89
CA ASN A 149 5.49 25.79 18.53
C ASN A 149 5.96 25.52 19.97
N GLU A 150 7.20 25.87 20.31
CA GLU A 150 7.78 25.73 21.66
C GLU A 150 7.54 26.96 22.54
N MET A 151 6.97 28.04 22.01
CA MET A 151 6.71 29.28 22.74
C MET A 151 5.35 29.27 23.48
N PRO A 152 5.14 30.18 24.45
CA PRO A 152 3.82 30.40 25.04
C PRO A 152 2.76 30.82 24.03
N ASP A 153 1.49 30.55 24.36
CA ASP A 153 0.35 30.77 23.46
C ASP A 153 0.19 32.23 23.00
N GLU A 154 0.54 33.19 23.86
CA GLU A 154 0.52 34.62 23.54
C GLU A 154 1.45 34.96 22.36
N PHE A 155 2.62 34.34 22.27
CA PHE A 155 3.53 34.51 21.13
C PHE A 155 3.06 33.75 19.90
N LYS A 156 2.46 32.57 20.08
CA LYS A 156 1.84 31.81 18.99
C LYS A 156 0.73 32.61 18.32
N GLU A 157 -0.17 33.24 19.09
CA GLU A 157 -1.24 34.09 18.56
C GLU A 157 -0.69 35.25 17.72
N LEU A 158 0.34 35.94 18.20
CA LEU A 158 1.01 37.02 17.45
C LEU A 158 1.62 36.54 16.13
N TYR A 159 2.04 35.29 16.07
CA TYR A 159 2.72 34.73 14.90
C TYR A 159 1.77 34.15 13.85
N ILE A 160 0.60 33.64 14.26
CA ILE A 160 -0.38 33.03 13.36
C ILE A 160 -0.72 33.96 12.19
N ASP A 161 -0.88 35.27 12.45
CA ASP A 161 -1.24 36.22 11.40
C ASP A 161 -0.09 36.57 10.46
N LYS A 162 1.16 36.38 10.89
CA LYS A 162 2.38 36.61 10.09
C LYS A 162 2.65 35.50 9.06
N LEU A 163 2.03 34.32 9.21
CA LEU A 163 2.25 33.18 8.33
C LEU A 163 1.47 33.32 7.02
N SER A 164 2.11 32.96 5.90
CA SER A 164 1.57 33.10 4.55
C SER A 164 0.56 32.00 4.19
N LYS A 165 0.81 30.76 4.63
CA LYS A 165 -0.03 29.59 4.31
C LYS A 165 -1.00 29.26 5.43
N ILE A 166 -2.26 29.02 5.08
CA ILE A 166 -3.30 28.56 6.03
C ILE A 166 -2.87 27.26 6.74
N SER A 167 -2.19 26.34 6.05
CA SER A 167 -1.69 25.09 6.65
C SER A 167 -0.73 25.35 7.81
N TYR A 168 0.16 26.34 7.66
CA TYR A 168 1.13 26.72 8.69
C TYR A 168 0.45 27.42 9.87
N LYS A 169 -0.53 28.29 9.58
CA LYS A 169 -1.39 28.88 10.63
C LYS A 169 -2.03 27.79 11.48
N VAL A 170 -2.62 26.78 10.82
CA VAL A 170 -3.28 25.66 11.49
C VAL A 170 -2.31 24.82 12.30
N GLU A 171 -1.09 24.59 11.83
CA GLU A 171 -0.05 23.88 12.57
C GLU A 171 0.27 24.57 13.91
N VAL A 172 0.43 25.90 13.90
CA VAL A 172 0.63 26.69 15.13
C VAL A 172 -0.62 26.70 16.00
N ILE A 173 -1.82 26.81 15.44
CA ILE A 173 -3.06 26.75 16.22
C ILE A 173 -3.20 25.40 16.93
N LEU A 174 -2.83 24.30 16.28
CA LEU A 174 -2.88 22.96 16.87
C LEU A 174 -1.86 22.76 18.00
N SER A 175 -0.78 23.57 18.05
CA SER A 175 0.21 23.53 19.12
C SER A 175 -0.15 24.42 20.32
N LEU A 176 -1.28 25.13 20.29
CA LEU A 176 -1.77 25.93 21.42
C LEU A 176 -2.11 25.03 22.63
N ASN A 177 -1.68 25.46 23.81
CA ASN A 177 -2.03 24.79 25.06
C ASN A 177 -3.47 25.13 25.49
N ASN A 178 -3.89 26.37 25.28
CA ASN A 178 -5.20 26.89 25.62
C ASN A 178 -6.27 26.41 24.63
N LYS A 179 -7.11 25.49 25.09
CA LYS A 179 -8.19 24.90 24.29
C LYS A 179 -9.28 25.90 23.92
N GLU A 180 -9.50 26.96 24.69
CA GLU A 180 -10.44 28.03 24.34
C GLU A 180 -9.95 28.85 23.14
N LEU A 181 -8.62 29.03 22.99
CA LEU A 181 -8.06 29.65 21.79
C LEU A 181 -8.27 28.75 20.56
N ILE A 182 -8.06 27.44 20.69
CA ILE A 182 -8.33 26.50 19.59
C ILE A 182 -9.82 26.56 19.20
N LYS A 183 -10.74 26.60 20.16
CA LYS A 183 -12.18 26.79 19.89
C LYS A 183 -12.43 28.08 19.10
N LYS A 184 -11.91 29.23 19.59
CA LYS A 184 -11.98 30.53 18.91
C LYS A 184 -11.52 30.43 17.45
N TYR A 185 -10.37 29.82 17.18
CA TYR A 185 -9.86 29.67 15.82
C TYR A 185 -10.71 28.72 14.97
N SER A 186 -11.23 27.63 15.54
CA SER A 186 -12.04 26.66 14.79
C SER A 186 -13.36 27.25 14.24
N GLU A 187 -13.88 28.32 14.86
CA GLU A 187 -15.06 29.05 14.39
C GLU A 187 -14.79 29.89 13.13
N LEU A 188 -13.53 30.27 12.87
CA LEU A 188 -13.23 31.22 11.81
C LEU A 188 -13.46 30.61 10.41
N PRO A 189 -14.11 31.33 9.47
CA PRO A 189 -14.41 30.80 8.13
C PRO A 189 -13.17 30.38 7.33
N ILE A 190 -12.06 31.10 7.51
CA ILE A 190 -10.78 30.85 6.81
C ILE A 190 -10.20 29.46 7.08
N TYR A 191 -10.57 28.83 8.21
CA TYR A 191 -10.10 27.51 8.60
C TYR A 191 -11.10 26.39 8.34
N SER A 192 -12.16 26.65 7.56
CA SER A 192 -13.22 25.67 7.24
C SER A 192 -12.68 24.33 6.74
N ASN A 193 -11.66 24.31 5.89
CA ASN A 193 -11.04 23.08 5.38
C ASN A 193 -10.28 22.27 6.46
N TYR A 194 -9.89 22.90 7.56
CA TYR A 194 -9.16 22.28 8.67
C TYR A 194 -10.03 22.14 9.93
N ARG A 195 -11.30 22.53 9.85
CA ARG A 195 -12.17 22.68 11.02
C ARG A 195 -12.31 21.38 11.81
N SER A 196 -12.38 20.23 11.15
CA SER A 196 -12.47 18.94 11.86
C SER A 196 -11.24 18.68 12.73
N LYS A 197 -10.03 19.02 12.24
CA LYS A 197 -8.78 18.92 13.01
C LYS A 197 -8.79 19.86 14.21
N LEU A 198 -9.15 21.11 13.99
CA LEU A 198 -9.21 22.12 15.06
C LEU A 198 -10.24 21.74 16.14
N VAL A 199 -11.45 21.33 15.73
CA VAL A 199 -12.51 20.88 16.66
C VAL A 199 -12.03 19.66 17.45
N SER A 200 -11.43 18.66 16.81
CA SER A 200 -10.91 17.48 17.51
C SER A 200 -9.81 17.83 18.53
N ALA A 201 -8.93 18.79 18.21
CA ALA A 201 -7.79 19.17 19.06
C ALA A 201 -8.18 19.92 20.35
N THR A 202 -9.45 20.33 20.46
CA THR A 202 -10.00 20.89 21.70
C THR A 202 -10.07 19.86 22.82
N ASN A 203 -10.18 18.56 22.49
CA ASN A 203 -10.41 17.46 23.44
C ASN A 203 -11.61 17.71 24.38
N ASP A 204 -12.59 18.50 23.94
CA ASP A 204 -13.81 18.82 24.68
C ASP A 204 -14.99 18.11 24.01
N SER A 205 -15.46 17.04 24.63
CA SER A 205 -16.54 16.20 24.09
C SER A 205 -17.84 16.98 23.86
N GLU A 206 -18.19 17.92 24.75
CA GLU A 206 -19.41 18.73 24.61
C GLU A 206 -19.30 19.66 23.40
N TYR A 207 -18.14 20.32 23.25
CA TYR A 207 -17.87 21.19 22.11
C TYR A 207 -17.83 20.41 20.78
N ILE A 208 -17.19 19.24 20.77
CA ILE A 208 -17.11 18.35 19.61
C ILE A 208 -18.53 17.92 19.17
N ILE A 209 -19.36 17.45 20.11
CA ILE A 209 -20.75 17.03 19.82
C ILE A 209 -21.57 18.21 19.31
N LYS A 210 -21.44 19.38 19.94
CA LYS A 210 -22.11 20.61 19.50
C LYS A 210 -21.77 20.93 18.06
N LYS A 211 -20.48 20.94 17.69
CA LYS A 211 -20.03 21.23 16.32
C LYS A 211 -20.40 20.17 15.31
N PHE A 212 -20.41 18.90 15.70
CA PHE A 212 -20.89 17.81 14.85
C PHE A 212 -22.36 18.01 14.45
N ASN A 213 -23.20 18.45 15.40
CA ASN A 213 -24.60 18.71 15.16
C ASN A 213 -24.83 19.98 14.32
N GLU A 214 -24.14 21.08 14.64
CA GLU A 214 -24.26 22.37 13.95
C GLU A 214 -23.80 22.30 12.48
N ILE A 215 -22.72 21.56 12.20
CA ILE A 215 -22.11 21.51 10.86
C ILE A 215 -22.61 20.26 10.13
N ASN A 216 -23.73 20.41 9.40
CA ASN A 216 -24.32 19.33 8.60
C ASN A 216 -23.60 19.14 7.25
N VAL A 217 -22.29 18.92 7.29
CA VAL A 217 -21.47 18.60 6.11
C VAL A 217 -20.84 17.22 6.34
N LEU A 218 -21.22 16.23 5.54
CA LEU A 218 -20.80 14.84 5.74
C LEU A 218 -19.27 14.69 5.77
N LYS A 219 -18.55 15.34 4.85
CA LYS A 219 -17.08 15.33 4.83
C LYS A 219 -16.46 15.85 6.13
N PHE A 220 -17.02 16.90 6.73
CA PHE A 220 -16.56 17.39 8.03
C PHE A 220 -16.81 16.36 9.13
N ARG A 221 -18.02 15.78 9.18
CA ARG A 221 -18.42 14.78 10.19
C ARG A 221 -17.56 13.53 10.14
N LEU A 222 -17.29 13.00 8.94
CA LEU A 222 -16.46 11.81 8.75
C LEU A 222 -15.00 12.08 9.11
N ASN A 223 -14.43 13.21 8.66
CA ASN A 223 -13.09 13.62 9.06
C ASN A 223 -12.96 13.76 10.57
N LEU A 224 -13.97 14.32 11.24
CA LEU A 224 -14.00 14.47 12.68
C LEU A 224 -14.05 13.09 13.37
N ILE A 225 -14.95 12.19 12.96
CA ILE A 225 -15.03 10.81 13.48
C ILE A 225 -13.70 10.07 13.37
N ASN A 226 -12.97 10.24 12.26
CA ASN A 226 -11.67 9.59 12.04
C ASN A 226 -10.56 10.14 12.94
N LEU A 227 -10.70 11.36 13.45
CA LEU A 227 -9.72 12.00 14.33
C LEU A 227 -9.97 11.72 15.82
N ILE A 228 -11.17 11.27 16.20
CA ILE A 228 -11.51 10.94 17.59
C ILE A 228 -10.94 9.58 17.97
N THR A 229 -10.17 9.54 19.06
CA THR A 229 -9.60 8.33 19.66
C THR A 229 -10.45 7.75 20.79
N ASP A 230 -11.25 8.57 21.48
CA ASP A 230 -12.22 8.11 22.48
C ASP A 230 -13.35 7.31 21.81
N GLU A 231 -13.40 6.01 22.08
CA GLU A 231 -14.35 5.10 21.42
C GLU A 231 -15.81 5.42 21.74
N ASN A 232 -16.13 5.81 22.97
CA ASN A 232 -17.50 6.13 23.39
C ASN A 232 -18.01 7.38 22.66
N LEU A 233 -17.19 8.43 22.62
CA LEU A 233 -17.49 9.63 21.86
C LEU A 233 -17.63 9.29 20.37
N LYS A 234 -16.69 8.53 19.80
CA LYS A 234 -16.73 8.13 18.39
C LYS A 234 -18.02 7.39 18.03
N VAL A 235 -18.45 6.41 18.83
CA VAL A 235 -19.73 5.71 18.65
C VAL A 235 -20.89 6.69 18.70
N SER A 236 -20.93 7.58 19.70
CA SER A 236 -21.99 8.58 19.85
C SER A 236 -22.10 9.54 18.65
N LEU A 237 -20.98 9.84 17.99
CA LEU A 237 -20.96 10.67 16.77
C LEU A 237 -21.42 9.88 15.56
N ILE A 238 -20.99 8.62 15.42
CA ILE A 238 -21.45 7.74 14.33
C ILE A 238 -22.96 7.54 14.39
N ASP A 239 -23.51 7.30 15.59
CA ASP A 239 -24.96 7.12 15.79
C ASP A 239 -25.80 8.31 15.35
N LYS A 240 -25.20 9.50 15.27
CA LYS A 240 -25.85 10.74 14.80
C LYS A 240 -25.85 10.91 13.28
N LEU A 241 -25.17 10.05 12.52
CA LEU A 241 -25.26 10.06 11.06
C LEU A 241 -26.69 9.70 10.61
N GLU A 242 -27.05 9.99 9.37
CA GLU A 242 -28.40 9.64 8.86
C GLU A 242 -28.39 8.28 8.16
N ASN A 243 -27.34 8.00 7.39
CA ASN A 243 -27.21 6.78 6.60
C ASN A 243 -26.87 5.58 7.49
N VAL A 244 -27.82 4.66 7.65
CA VAL A 244 -27.69 3.44 8.47
C VAL A 244 -26.58 2.51 7.96
N GLY A 245 -26.45 2.32 6.65
CA GLY A 245 -25.39 1.49 6.07
C GLY A 245 -24.00 2.03 6.41
N LEU A 246 -23.82 3.36 6.30
CA LEU A 246 -22.55 4.02 6.63
C LEU A 246 -22.24 3.91 8.12
N LYS A 247 -23.24 4.02 9.00
CA LYS A 247 -23.05 3.75 10.44
C LYS A 247 -22.53 2.35 10.67
N ASN A 248 -23.20 1.35 10.11
CA ASN A 248 -22.80 -0.05 10.24
C ASN A 248 -21.37 -0.27 9.73
N PHE A 249 -21.00 0.42 8.64
CA PHE A 249 -19.66 0.34 8.07
C PHE A 249 -18.60 0.88 9.03
N LEU A 250 -18.81 2.10 9.56
CA LEU A 250 -17.89 2.74 10.50
C LEU A 250 -17.83 2.00 11.86
N LEU A 251 -18.95 1.39 12.27
CA LEU A 251 -19.04 0.61 13.51
C LEU A 251 -18.50 -0.81 13.37
N SER A 252 -18.24 -1.32 12.17
CA SER A 252 -17.87 -2.73 11.95
C SER A 252 -16.65 -3.20 12.76
N ASN A 253 -15.71 -2.29 13.05
CA ASN A 253 -14.52 -2.56 13.87
C ASN A 253 -14.76 -2.38 15.38
N ILE A 254 -15.77 -1.63 15.77
CA ILE A 254 -16.05 -1.27 17.18
C ILE A 254 -17.11 -2.22 17.76
N ASN A 255 -18.17 -2.48 17.00
CA ASN A 255 -19.30 -3.28 17.42
C ASN A 255 -19.64 -4.36 16.39
N GLN A 256 -19.26 -5.60 16.68
CA GLN A 256 -19.49 -6.77 15.82
C GLN A 256 -20.90 -7.37 15.95
N THR A 257 -21.84 -6.71 16.64
CA THR A 257 -23.22 -7.22 16.79
C THR A 257 -24.00 -7.30 15.47
N SER A 258 -23.49 -6.73 14.38
CA SER A 258 -24.08 -6.80 13.04
C SER A 258 -23.67 -8.04 12.22
N CYS A 259 -22.88 -8.96 12.79
CA CYS A 259 -22.53 -10.21 12.12
C CYS A 259 -23.78 -11.03 11.80
N VAL A 260 -24.01 -11.26 10.49
CA VAL A 260 -25.14 -12.05 10.00
C VAL A 260 -24.77 -13.51 10.08
N LYS A 261 -25.32 -14.22 11.08
CA LYS A 261 -25.09 -15.66 11.25
C LYS A 261 -25.44 -16.40 9.96
N LEU A 262 -24.57 -17.35 9.62
CA LEU A 262 -24.82 -18.29 8.57
C LEU A 262 -25.77 -19.38 9.09
N GLU A 263 -26.86 -19.62 8.39
CA GLU A 263 -27.78 -20.71 8.67
C GLU A 263 -27.14 -22.03 8.20
N GLU A 264 -27.36 -23.14 8.93
CA GLU A 264 -26.67 -24.41 8.63
C GLU A 264 -26.90 -24.91 7.20
N ASN A 265 -28.05 -24.59 6.60
CA ASN A 265 -28.41 -24.97 5.23
C ASN A 265 -27.79 -24.07 4.14
N GLU A 266 -27.11 -22.99 4.51
CA GLU A 266 -26.40 -22.11 3.54
C GLU A 266 -25.02 -22.66 3.17
N LEU A 267 -24.45 -23.58 3.96
CA LEU A 267 -23.28 -24.34 3.52
C LEU A 267 -23.70 -25.41 2.52
N LEU A 268 -23.05 -25.36 1.36
CA LEU A 268 -23.21 -26.36 0.32
C LEU A 268 -22.80 -27.76 0.82
N GLU A 269 -23.61 -28.78 0.55
CA GLU A 269 -23.50 -30.19 0.98
C GLU A 269 -22.12 -30.86 0.79
N THR A 270 -21.47 -30.73 -0.37
CA THR A 270 -20.15 -31.36 -0.61
C THR A 270 -19.13 -30.79 0.38
N LYS A 271 -18.55 -31.62 1.25
CA LYS A 271 -17.58 -31.15 2.25
C LYS A 271 -16.24 -30.79 1.60
N ILE A 272 -15.51 -29.89 2.26
CA ILE A 272 -14.13 -29.54 1.95
C ILE A 272 -13.26 -30.03 3.10
N ASP A 273 -12.05 -30.52 2.80
CA ASP A 273 -11.08 -30.88 3.84
C ASP A 273 -10.79 -29.66 4.74
N PRO A 274 -10.93 -29.80 6.09
CA PRO A 274 -10.74 -28.70 7.02
C PRO A 274 -9.30 -28.16 7.06
N ASN A 275 -8.31 -28.88 6.53
CA ASN A 275 -6.92 -28.41 6.45
C ASN A 275 -6.67 -27.46 5.27
N ILE A 276 -7.65 -27.27 4.38
CA ILE A 276 -7.53 -26.31 3.27
C ILE A 276 -7.70 -24.89 3.82
N THR A 277 -6.66 -24.08 3.64
CA THR A 277 -6.69 -22.65 3.93
C THR A 277 -7.07 -21.85 2.70
N ILE A 278 -7.85 -20.79 2.91
CA ILE A 278 -8.46 -19.96 1.87
C ILE A 278 -8.14 -18.49 2.14
N GLY A 279 -7.79 -17.75 1.10
CA GLY A 279 -7.74 -16.29 1.10
C GLY A 279 -8.62 -15.74 -0.01
N VAL A 280 -9.28 -14.61 0.23
CA VAL A 280 -10.17 -13.96 -0.73
C VAL A 280 -9.82 -12.48 -0.83
N GLU A 281 -9.75 -11.97 -2.06
CA GLU A 281 -9.62 -10.54 -2.34
C GLU A 281 -10.91 -10.06 -3.05
N LEU A 282 -11.62 -9.11 -2.44
CA LEU A 282 -12.87 -8.54 -2.94
C LEU A 282 -12.60 -7.16 -3.53
N GLU A 283 -12.53 -7.07 -4.86
CA GLU A 283 -12.47 -5.80 -5.56
C GLU A 283 -13.88 -5.22 -5.75
N CYS A 284 -14.12 -3.99 -5.30
CA CYS A 284 -15.42 -3.35 -5.40
C CYS A 284 -15.34 -1.82 -5.52
N SER A 285 -16.34 -1.24 -6.19
CA SER A 285 -16.47 0.18 -6.47
C SER A 285 -17.64 0.80 -5.70
N ASN A 286 -17.54 2.11 -5.45
CA ASN A 286 -18.61 2.92 -4.88
C ASN A 286 -18.59 4.33 -5.48
N LYS A 287 -19.76 4.90 -5.80
CA LYS A 287 -19.83 6.29 -6.31
C LYS A 287 -19.45 7.31 -5.24
N GLU A 288 -19.64 6.96 -3.97
CA GLU A 288 -19.35 7.78 -2.81
C GLU A 288 -18.12 7.25 -2.05
N ILE A 289 -17.12 6.74 -2.77
CA ILE A 289 -15.94 6.09 -2.19
C ILE A 289 -15.24 6.95 -1.12
N ASP A 290 -15.27 8.28 -1.30
CA ASP A 290 -14.67 9.24 -0.38
C ASP A 290 -15.27 9.20 1.03
N ASN A 291 -16.50 8.72 1.19
CA ASN A 291 -17.17 8.59 2.49
C ASN A 291 -16.57 7.48 3.37
N TYR A 292 -15.80 6.56 2.78
CA TYR A 292 -15.21 5.42 3.48
C TYR A 292 -13.71 5.62 3.74
N ASN A 293 -13.16 6.77 3.36
CA ASN A 293 -11.77 7.14 3.61
C ASN A 293 -11.47 7.14 5.13
N GLY A 294 -10.31 6.59 5.50
CA GLY A 294 -9.86 6.48 6.90
C GLY A 294 -10.31 5.19 7.60
N VAL A 295 -11.13 4.36 6.94
CA VAL A 295 -11.37 2.98 7.39
C VAL A 295 -10.37 2.07 6.69
N HIS A 296 -9.54 1.39 7.48
CA HIS A 296 -8.46 0.53 6.96
C HIS A 296 -8.76 -0.97 7.11
N THR A 297 -9.73 -1.32 7.94
CA THR A 297 -10.14 -2.70 8.20
C THR A 297 -11.65 -2.79 8.32
N LEU A 298 -12.21 -3.98 8.12
CA LEU A 298 -13.58 -4.34 8.47
C LEU A 298 -13.54 -5.53 9.43
N TYR A 299 -14.38 -5.48 10.47
CA TYR A 299 -14.42 -6.48 11.53
C TYR A 299 -13.04 -6.80 12.13
N ASN A 300 -12.13 -5.82 12.15
CA ASN A 300 -10.73 -5.88 12.61
C ASN A 300 -9.79 -6.86 11.89
N GLU A 301 -10.29 -7.64 10.93
CA GLU A 301 -9.53 -8.74 10.31
C GLU A 301 -9.42 -8.58 8.78
N TYR A 302 -10.41 -7.97 8.13
CA TYR A 302 -10.42 -7.79 6.67
C TYR A 302 -9.77 -6.47 6.31
N THR A 303 -8.64 -6.50 5.61
CA THR A 303 -7.85 -5.29 5.32
C THR A 303 -8.33 -4.60 4.04
N ILE A 304 -8.60 -3.30 4.11
CA ILE A 304 -8.92 -2.47 2.95
C ILE A 304 -7.61 -1.92 2.36
N LYS A 305 -7.41 -2.14 1.05
CA LYS A 305 -6.26 -1.67 0.29
C LYS A 305 -6.71 -0.84 -0.91
N SER A 306 -5.90 0.14 -1.28
CA SER A 306 -6.04 0.81 -2.58
C SER A 306 -5.60 -0.15 -3.69
N ASP A 307 -6.44 -0.35 -4.71
CA ASP A 307 -6.05 -1.06 -5.91
C ASP A 307 -6.14 -0.13 -7.13
N SER A 308 -5.03 -0.01 -7.87
CA SER A 308 -4.91 0.91 -9.00
C SER A 308 -5.76 0.53 -10.23
N SER A 309 -6.20 -0.73 -10.31
CA SER A 309 -7.02 -1.24 -11.41
C SER A 309 -8.52 -1.05 -11.16
N VAL A 310 -8.94 -0.92 -9.90
CA VAL A 310 -10.33 -0.64 -9.50
C VAL A 310 -10.64 0.85 -9.62
N LYS A 311 -11.72 1.19 -10.31
CA LYS A 311 -12.16 2.59 -10.44
C LYS A 311 -13.04 3.00 -9.26
N SER A 312 -12.67 4.09 -8.58
CA SER A 312 -13.44 4.64 -7.45
C SER A 312 -13.85 3.56 -6.45
N GLY A 313 -12.86 2.79 -5.98
CA GLY A 313 -13.09 1.58 -5.21
C GLY A 313 -11.87 1.16 -4.42
N PHE A 314 -12.00 0.02 -3.74
CA PHE A 314 -10.94 -0.60 -2.95
C PHE A 314 -10.91 -2.12 -3.17
N GLU A 315 -9.83 -2.74 -2.74
CA GLU A 315 -9.70 -4.19 -2.58
C GLU A 315 -9.77 -4.54 -1.09
N ILE A 316 -10.59 -5.51 -0.72
CA ILE A 316 -10.67 -6.04 0.64
C ILE A 316 -10.02 -7.41 0.68
N VAL A 317 -8.98 -7.57 1.48
CA VAL A 317 -8.22 -8.82 1.64
C VAL A 317 -8.62 -9.50 2.94
N SER A 318 -9.05 -10.76 2.84
CA SER A 318 -9.45 -11.56 4.00
C SER A 318 -8.25 -11.94 4.89
N PRO A 319 -8.48 -12.29 6.17
CA PRO A 319 -7.54 -13.13 6.91
C PRO A 319 -7.45 -14.52 6.26
N VAL A 320 -6.61 -15.40 6.81
CA VAL A 320 -6.62 -16.82 6.43
C VAL A 320 -7.90 -17.46 6.94
N LEU A 321 -8.73 -17.95 6.01
CA LEU A 321 -10.03 -18.57 6.28
C LEU A 321 -9.94 -20.09 6.14
N HIS A 322 -10.85 -20.79 6.80
CA HIS A 322 -11.19 -22.19 6.55
C HIS A 322 -12.65 -22.28 6.11
N TYR A 323 -13.05 -23.37 5.47
CA TYR A 323 -14.45 -23.61 5.08
C TYR A 323 -15.29 -24.04 6.29
N THR A 324 -15.42 -23.16 7.26
CA THR A 324 -16.15 -23.37 8.52
C THR A 324 -17.34 -22.40 8.63
N PRO A 325 -18.40 -22.75 9.38
CA PRO A 325 -19.52 -21.84 9.61
C PRO A 325 -19.08 -20.47 10.18
N LEU A 326 -18.06 -20.46 11.04
CA LEU A 326 -17.55 -19.23 11.66
C LEU A 326 -16.93 -18.28 10.63
N ASP A 327 -15.97 -18.76 9.85
CA ASP A 327 -15.27 -17.93 8.86
C ASP A 327 -16.21 -17.51 7.72
N MET A 328 -17.10 -18.41 7.29
CA MET A 328 -18.10 -18.09 6.27
C MET A 328 -19.14 -17.10 6.78
N THR A 329 -19.51 -17.13 8.08
CA THR A 329 -20.35 -16.10 8.72
C THR A 329 -19.70 -14.73 8.66
N LYS A 330 -18.40 -14.63 8.97
CA LYS A 330 -17.67 -13.36 8.90
C LYS A 330 -17.58 -12.84 7.47
N LEU A 331 -17.25 -13.71 6.51
CA LEU A 331 -17.19 -13.34 5.10
C LEU A 331 -18.57 -12.88 4.57
N LYS A 332 -19.64 -13.59 4.92
CA LYS A 332 -21.03 -13.19 4.62
C LYS A 332 -21.36 -11.82 5.19
N SER A 333 -20.92 -11.53 6.41
CA SER A 333 -21.12 -10.24 7.06
C SER A 333 -20.42 -9.12 6.30
N VAL A 334 -19.18 -9.33 5.83
CA VAL A 334 -18.46 -8.39 4.95
C VAL A 334 -19.24 -8.15 3.64
N CYS A 335 -19.66 -9.21 2.96
CA CYS A 335 -20.45 -9.13 1.73
C CYS A 335 -21.75 -8.34 1.92
N ASN A 336 -22.49 -8.61 3.00
CA ASN A 336 -23.72 -7.90 3.33
C ASN A 336 -23.47 -6.42 3.64
N LEU A 337 -22.42 -6.13 4.40
CA LEU A 337 -22.05 -4.76 4.73
C LEU A 337 -21.72 -3.94 3.47
N LEU A 338 -21.00 -4.54 2.51
CA LEU A 338 -20.72 -3.91 1.22
C LEU A 338 -22.02 -3.64 0.44
N LYS A 339 -22.93 -4.61 0.40
CA LYS A 339 -24.23 -4.49 -0.29
C LYS A 339 -25.11 -3.41 0.34
N GLU A 340 -25.20 -3.35 1.66
CA GLU A 340 -25.94 -2.30 2.41
C GLU A 340 -25.42 -0.90 2.12
N ASN A 341 -24.13 -0.79 1.78
CA ASN A 341 -23.44 0.45 1.46
C ASN A 341 -23.39 0.76 -0.05
N ASN A 342 -24.18 0.03 -0.86
CA ASN A 342 -24.28 0.20 -2.31
C ASN A 342 -22.94 0.02 -3.05
N PHE A 343 -22.00 -0.75 -2.49
CA PHE A 343 -20.84 -1.19 -3.25
C PHE A 343 -21.30 -2.13 -4.36
N TYR A 344 -20.57 -2.09 -5.48
CA TYR A 344 -20.85 -2.91 -6.64
C TYR A 344 -19.55 -3.36 -7.31
N THR A 345 -19.63 -4.40 -8.11
CA THR A 345 -18.54 -4.88 -8.96
C THR A 345 -18.80 -4.43 -10.40
N ASP A 346 -17.76 -4.01 -11.12
CA ASP A 346 -17.87 -3.67 -12.53
C ASP A 346 -16.80 -4.38 -13.38
N LYS A 347 -16.64 -3.96 -14.64
CA LYS A 347 -15.69 -4.57 -15.59
C LYS A 347 -14.22 -4.40 -15.19
N SER A 348 -13.91 -3.53 -14.22
CA SER A 348 -12.57 -3.37 -13.66
C SER A 348 -12.27 -4.40 -12.57
N CYS A 349 -13.29 -4.90 -11.87
CA CYS A 349 -13.13 -5.81 -10.73
C CYS A 349 -12.82 -7.25 -11.16
N GLY A 350 -11.70 -7.80 -10.68
CA GLY A 350 -11.37 -9.23 -10.69
C GLY A 350 -11.76 -9.91 -9.37
N GLY A 351 -12.03 -11.21 -9.42
CA GLY A 351 -12.14 -12.04 -8.24
C GLY A 351 -10.86 -12.84 -8.07
N HIS A 352 -10.26 -12.81 -6.88
CA HIS A 352 -9.07 -13.58 -6.56
C HIS A 352 -9.33 -14.49 -5.37
N ILE A 353 -9.08 -15.78 -5.56
CA ILE A 353 -9.18 -16.80 -4.52
C ILE A 353 -7.83 -17.48 -4.40
N HIS A 354 -7.30 -17.49 -3.19
CA HIS A 354 -6.04 -18.10 -2.82
C HIS A 354 -6.32 -19.37 -2.05
N ILE A 355 -5.67 -20.47 -2.44
CA ILE A 355 -5.67 -21.71 -1.66
C ILE A 355 -4.25 -21.95 -1.15
N GLY A 356 -4.10 -22.30 0.13
CA GLY A 356 -2.80 -22.59 0.73
C GLY A 356 -2.06 -23.68 -0.02
N ALA A 357 -0.87 -23.37 -0.55
CA ALA A 357 -0.10 -24.33 -1.33
C ALA A 357 0.44 -25.48 -0.48
N SER A 358 0.57 -25.27 0.84
CA SER A 358 0.99 -26.31 1.80
C SER A 358 0.03 -27.50 1.90
N TYR A 359 -1.17 -27.42 1.30
CA TYR A 359 -2.05 -28.58 1.19
C TYR A 359 -1.51 -29.62 0.19
N PHE A 360 -0.70 -29.20 -0.78
CA PHE A 360 0.05 -30.11 -1.64
C PHE A 360 1.32 -30.52 -0.91
N THR A 361 1.51 -31.84 -0.77
CA THR A 361 2.61 -32.43 -0.02
C THR A 361 3.61 -33.14 -0.92
N ARG A 362 3.36 -33.15 -2.24
CA ARG A 362 4.19 -33.81 -3.27
C ARG A 362 4.11 -33.06 -4.58
N LYS A 363 5.14 -33.16 -5.42
CA LYS A 363 5.15 -32.58 -6.78
C LYS A 363 4.03 -33.13 -7.67
N GLU A 364 3.63 -34.39 -7.49
CA GLU A 364 2.57 -35.03 -8.27
C GLU A 364 1.22 -34.37 -8.06
N ASP A 365 0.99 -33.74 -6.89
CA ASP A 365 -0.24 -33.00 -6.62
C ASP A 365 -0.36 -31.78 -7.57
N PHE A 366 0.76 -31.11 -7.85
CA PHE A 366 0.83 -30.03 -8.84
C PHE A 366 0.63 -30.56 -10.26
N TYR A 367 1.23 -31.70 -10.62
CA TYR A 367 1.00 -32.31 -11.94
C TYR A 367 -0.46 -32.66 -12.15
N MET A 368 -1.12 -33.21 -11.13
CA MET A 368 -2.55 -33.53 -11.19
C MET A 368 -3.40 -32.26 -11.32
N LEU A 369 -3.09 -31.20 -10.56
CA LEU A 369 -3.76 -29.91 -10.71
C LEU A 369 -3.63 -29.37 -12.14
N LEU A 370 -2.41 -29.36 -12.69
CA LEU A 370 -2.15 -28.92 -14.06
C LEU A 370 -2.91 -29.78 -15.07
N TYR A 371 -2.98 -31.10 -14.87
CA TYR A 371 -3.74 -32.00 -15.73
C TYR A 371 -5.24 -31.67 -15.71
N LEU A 372 -5.86 -31.55 -14.54
CA LEU A 372 -7.28 -31.23 -14.40
C LEU A 372 -7.57 -29.84 -15.00
N TYR A 373 -6.75 -28.86 -14.64
CA TYR A 373 -6.89 -27.47 -15.08
C TYR A 373 -6.72 -27.32 -16.59
N ALA A 374 -5.62 -27.79 -17.17
CA ALA A 374 -5.33 -27.64 -18.61
C ALA A 374 -6.36 -28.35 -19.49
N ASN A 375 -6.95 -29.46 -19.01
CA ASN A 375 -8.00 -30.15 -19.75
C ASN A 375 -9.37 -29.48 -19.65
N THR A 376 -9.59 -28.62 -18.66
CA THR A 376 -10.89 -27.99 -18.38
C THR A 376 -10.84 -26.46 -18.31
N GLU A 377 -9.72 -25.83 -18.68
CA GLU A 377 -9.47 -24.38 -18.52
C GLU A 377 -10.60 -23.51 -19.11
N ASN A 378 -11.06 -23.80 -20.33
CA ASN A 378 -12.17 -23.06 -20.92
C ASN A 378 -13.47 -23.19 -20.11
N ILE A 379 -13.76 -24.38 -19.59
CA ILE A 379 -14.93 -24.66 -18.76
C ILE A 379 -14.84 -23.85 -17.46
N LEU A 380 -13.68 -23.88 -16.79
CA LEU A 380 -13.41 -23.13 -15.57
C LEU A 380 -13.69 -21.63 -15.76
N TYR A 381 -13.27 -21.06 -16.89
CA TYR A 381 -13.54 -19.64 -17.20
C TYR A 381 -15.04 -19.31 -17.30
N TYR A 382 -15.93 -20.25 -17.63
CA TYR A 382 -17.37 -20.00 -17.60
C TYR A 382 -18.01 -20.27 -16.24
N ILE A 383 -17.60 -21.32 -15.52
CA ILE A 383 -18.26 -21.75 -14.28
C ILE A 383 -17.83 -20.99 -13.03
N CYS A 384 -16.73 -20.24 -13.11
CA CYS A 384 -16.27 -19.36 -12.02
C CYS A 384 -16.92 -17.97 -12.03
N ASP A 385 -17.73 -17.66 -13.04
CA ASP A 385 -18.51 -16.42 -13.07
C ASP A 385 -19.98 -16.71 -12.73
N ARG A 386 -20.63 -15.75 -12.07
CA ARG A 386 -22.07 -15.74 -11.86
C ARG A 386 -22.82 -16.08 -13.16
N LYS A 387 -23.91 -16.83 -13.06
CA LYS A 387 -24.73 -17.19 -14.23
C LYS A 387 -25.27 -15.96 -14.95
N ASN A 388 -25.45 -16.07 -16.27
CA ASN A 388 -25.88 -14.98 -17.15
C ASN A 388 -24.96 -13.74 -17.12
N THR A 389 -23.65 -13.92 -16.93
CA THR A 389 -22.68 -12.82 -17.01
C THR A 389 -21.65 -13.05 -18.11
N LEU A 390 -21.09 -11.95 -18.62
CA LEU A 390 -19.96 -11.98 -19.53
C LEU A 390 -18.67 -11.85 -18.73
N LYS A 391 -17.63 -12.56 -19.18
CA LYS A 391 -16.29 -12.39 -18.63
C LYS A 391 -15.82 -10.94 -18.79
N ARG A 392 -15.15 -10.39 -17.78
CA ARG A 392 -14.61 -9.02 -17.85
C ARG A 392 -13.62 -8.89 -19.00
N PRO A 393 -13.63 -7.78 -19.76
CA PRO A 393 -12.71 -7.59 -20.89
C PRO A 393 -11.22 -7.69 -20.51
N SER A 394 -10.89 -7.26 -19.29
CA SER A 394 -9.52 -7.24 -18.78
C SER A 394 -8.95 -8.63 -18.45
N VAL A 395 -9.76 -9.69 -18.49
CA VAL A 395 -9.32 -11.08 -18.22
C VAL A 395 -8.15 -11.48 -19.13
N ASN A 396 -8.19 -11.07 -20.40
CA ASN A 396 -7.18 -11.40 -21.40
C ASN A 396 -5.84 -10.68 -21.18
N ARG A 397 -5.79 -9.78 -20.20
CA ARG A 397 -4.58 -9.07 -19.79
C ARG A 397 -4.13 -9.45 -18.38
N TYR A 398 -5.06 -9.64 -17.44
CA TYR A 398 -4.75 -9.78 -16.01
C TYR A 398 -5.01 -11.18 -15.43
N ALA A 399 -5.60 -12.08 -16.22
CA ALA A 399 -5.87 -13.46 -15.88
C ALA A 399 -5.88 -14.33 -17.14
N MET A 400 -4.78 -14.32 -17.89
CA MET A 400 -4.64 -15.04 -19.15
C MET A 400 -4.69 -16.56 -18.95
N LYS A 401 -5.23 -17.25 -19.95
CA LYS A 401 -5.15 -18.71 -20.04
C LYS A 401 -3.68 -19.15 -20.15
N THR A 402 -3.39 -20.32 -19.61
CA THR A 402 -2.05 -20.89 -19.37
C THR A 402 -1.88 -22.27 -19.99
N LYS A 403 -2.95 -22.93 -20.47
CA LYS A 403 -2.83 -24.27 -21.11
C LYS A 403 -1.72 -24.34 -22.15
N SER A 404 -1.65 -23.36 -23.05
CA SER A 404 -0.62 -23.32 -24.10
C SER A 404 0.79 -23.18 -23.55
N ASP A 405 0.95 -22.50 -22.42
CA ASP A 405 2.25 -22.29 -21.77
C ASP A 405 2.72 -23.60 -21.14
N TYR A 406 1.83 -24.35 -20.48
CA TYR A 406 2.14 -25.67 -19.94
C TYR A 406 2.44 -26.72 -21.02
N ILE A 407 1.70 -26.72 -22.15
CA ILE A 407 2.01 -27.62 -23.28
C ILE A 407 3.42 -27.34 -23.81
N LYS A 408 3.77 -26.07 -24.04
CA LYS A 408 5.12 -25.69 -24.46
C LYS A 408 6.19 -26.11 -23.44
N ALA A 409 5.88 -25.98 -22.15
CA ALA A 409 6.81 -26.39 -21.10
C ALA A 409 7.04 -27.92 -21.11
N ILE A 410 5.99 -28.71 -21.34
CA ILE A 410 6.09 -30.16 -21.54
C ILE A 410 6.94 -30.47 -22.79
N ASP A 411 6.66 -29.84 -23.92
CA ASP A 411 7.40 -30.05 -25.18
C ASP A 411 8.89 -29.71 -25.03
N ASN A 412 9.20 -28.69 -24.23
CA ASN A 412 10.57 -28.28 -23.90
C ASN A 412 11.23 -29.13 -22.80
N GLY A 413 10.52 -30.11 -22.24
CA GLY A 413 11.05 -31.02 -21.22
C GLY A 413 11.21 -30.42 -19.82
N LEU A 414 10.57 -29.29 -19.50
CA LEU A 414 10.64 -28.65 -18.17
C LEU A 414 10.04 -29.50 -17.03
N PHE A 415 9.32 -30.57 -17.37
CA PHE A 415 8.72 -31.50 -16.41
C PHE A 415 9.38 -32.89 -16.41
N ASN A 416 10.52 -33.08 -17.10
CA ASN A 416 11.15 -34.40 -17.26
C ASN A 416 12.12 -34.75 -16.11
N THR A 417 11.66 -35.62 -15.19
CA THR A 417 12.38 -36.47 -14.21
C THR A 417 13.36 -35.83 -13.20
N GLU A 418 13.29 -36.35 -11.96
CA GLU A 418 14.05 -36.01 -10.74
C GLU A 418 13.84 -34.64 -10.06
N HIS A 419 12.81 -33.88 -10.45
CA HIS A 419 12.52 -32.64 -9.71
C HIS A 419 12.10 -32.89 -8.25
N TYR A 420 12.68 -32.12 -7.33
CA TYR A 420 12.23 -32.05 -5.93
C TYR A 420 11.03 -31.11 -5.80
N GLU A 421 10.30 -31.18 -4.68
CA GLU A 421 9.20 -30.24 -4.39
C GLU A 421 9.68 -28.77 -4.39
N GLU A 422 10.90 -28.54 -3.89
CA GLU A 422 11.58 -27.24 -3.91
C GLU A 422 12.00 -26.78 -5.31
N GLU A 423 11.87 -27.61 -6.34
CA GLU A 423 12.09 -27.22 -7.74
C GLU A 423 10.78 -26.91 -8.46
N MET A 424 9.64 -27.41 -7.95
CA MET A 424 8.34 -27.15 -8.56
C MET A 424 7.97 -25.66 -8.54
N ASN A 425 8.34 -24.94 -7.49
CA ASN A 425 8.18 -23.49 -7.45
C ASN A 425 9.04 -22.78 -8.52
N VAL A 426 10.25 -23.25 -8.81
CA VAL A 426 11.15 -22.69 -9.83
C VAL A 426 10.53 -22.90 -11.22
N ILE A 427 10.15 -24.14 -11.54
CA ILE A 427 9.54 -24.50 -12.82
C ILE A 427 8.24 -23.70 -13.06
N LEU A 428 7.35 -23.67 -12.07
CA LEU A 428 6.08 -22.95 -12.20
C LEU A 428 6.29 -21.44 -12.29
N ASN A 429 7.30 -20.87 -11.64
CA ASN A 429 7.66 -19.46 -11.79
C ASN A 429 8.29 -19.15 -13.16
N GLU A 430 9.01 -20.08 -13.76
CA GLU A 430 9.56 -19.92 -15.12
C GLU A 430 8.43 -19.89 -16.16
N ILE A 431 7.43 -20.75 -16.01
CA ILE A 431 6.26 -20.81 -16.88
C ILE A 431 5.37 -19.58 -16.66
N ASN A 432 5.08 -19.23 -15.40
CA ASN A 432 4.33 -18.04 -15.02
C ASN A 432 5.25 -16.84 -14.82
N LYS A 433 5.77 -16.29 -15.94
CA LYS A 433 6.69 -15.13 -15.94
C LYS A 433 6.17 -13.91 -15.18
N ASP A 434 4.84 -13.75 -15.13
CA ASP A 434 4.15 -12.70 -14.39
C ASP A 434 2.94 -13.26 -13.63
N ARG A 435 2.30 -12.39 -12.83
CA ARG A 435 1.11 -12.76 -12.03
C ARG A 435 -0.18 -12.83 -12.85
N TYR A 436 -0.17 -12.44 -14.12
CA TYR A 436 -1.38 -12.17 -14.91
C TYR A 436 -1.95 -13.42 -15.58
N LYS A 437 -2.00 -14.51 -14.81
CA LYS A 437 -2.48 -15.82 -15.25
C LYS A 437 -3.72 -16.23 -14.49
N GLY A 438 -4.66 -16.92 -15.15
CA GLY A 438 -5.88 -17.41 -14.51
C GLY A 438 -5.57 -18.36 -13.35
N LEU A 439 -4.62 -19.27 -13.56
CA LEU A 439 -3.97 -20.07 -12.52
C LEU A 439 -2.57 -19.50 -12.28
N ASN A 440 -2.38 -18.88 -11.12
CA ASN A 440 -1.17 -18.15 -10.78
C ASN A 440 -0.39 -18.82 -9.62
N PHE A 441 0.90 -19.06 -9.86
CA PHE A 441 1.83 -19.66 -8.91
C PHE A 441 2.90 -18.70 -8.38
N LYS A 442 2.83 -17.39 -8.69
CA LYS A 442 3.86 -16.41 -8.25
C LYS A 442 4.10 -16.35 -6.73
N ASN A 443 3.11 -16.79 -5.96
CA ASN A 443 3.12 -16.80 -4.50
C ASN A 443 3.72 -18.10 -3.91
N LEU A 444 3.93 -19.13 -4.73
CA LEU A 444 4.41 -20.44 -4.29
C LEU A 444 5.83 -20.35 -3.71
N GLY A 445 6.03 -20.92 -2.52
CA GLY A 445 7.31 -20.91 -1.80
C GLY A 445 7.68 -19.59 -1.13
N THR A 446 6.81 -18.58 -1.16
CA THR A 446 7.06 -17.30 -0.48
C THR A 446 6.77 -17.39 1.02
N TYR A 447 7.63 -16.78 1.85
CA TYR A 447 7.52 -16.83 3.32
C TYR A 447 6.19 -16.27 3.84
N TYR A 448 5.70 -15.19 3.24
CA TYR A 448 4.51 -14.47 3.72
C TYR A 448 3.19 -14.88 3.05
N LYS A 449 3.24 -15.52 1.87
CA LYS A 449 2.05 -15.84 1.06
C LYS A 449 2.22 -17.15 0.28
N ASN A 450 2.45 -18.29 0.92
CA ASN A 450 2.55 -19.57 0.20
C ASN A 450 1.18 -20.08 -0.33
N THR A 451 0.75 -19.58 -1.49
CA THR A 451 -0.60 -19.84 -2.04
C THR A 451 -0.60 -20.13 -3.54
N ILE A 452 -1.61 -20.87 -3.99
CA ILE A 452 -2.03 -21.02 -5.38
C ILE A 452 -3.20 -20.06 -5.60
N GLU A 453 -3.09 -19.16 -6.57
CA GLU A 453 -4.06 -18.08 -6.79
C GLU A 453 -4.88 -18.31 -8.07
N PHE A 454 -6.20 -18.17 -7.94
CA PHE A 454 -7.17 -18.24 -9.03
C PHE A 454 -7.70 -16.84 -9.34
N ARG A 455 -7.33 -16.29 -10.50
CA ARG A 455 -7.60 -14.90 -10.91
C ARG A 455 -8.67 -14.77 -12.00
N MET A 456 -9.13 -15.89 -12.56
CA MET A 456 -10.11 -15.93 -13.65
C MET A 456 -11.53 -15.45 -13.31
N PRO A 457 -12.06 -15.56 -12.07
CA PRO A 457 -13.40 -15.06 -11.77
C PRO A 457 -13.50 -13.55 -12.00
N ASN A 458 -14.67 -13.07 -12.42
CA ASN A 458 -15.04 -11.67 -12.28
C ASN A 458 -15.13 -11.28 -10.80
N GLY A 459 -15.00 -9.99 -10.48
CA GLY A 459 -15.25 -9.49 -9.13
C GLY A 459 -16.66 -9.86 -8.66
N GLU A 460 -16.75 -10.34 -7.43
CA GLU A 460 -17.99 -10.82 -6.82
C GLU A 460 -18.02 -10.46 -5.33
N ILE A 461 -19.10 -9.83 -4.90
CA ILE A 461 -19.34 -9.42 -3.50
C ILE A 461 -20.62 -10.02 -2.93
N ASP A 462 -21.39 -10.77 -3.73
CA ASP A 462 -22.48 -11.59 -3.23
C ASP A 462 -21.92 -12.88 -2.64
N PHE A 463 -22.25 -13.11 -1.37
CA PHE A 463 -21.70 -14.23 -0.60
C PHE A 463 -21.98 -15.59 -1.26
N ASN A 464 -23.19 -15.82 -1.79
CA ASN A 464 -23.55 -17.13 -2.34
C ASN A 464 -22.76 -17.44 -3.62
N GLU A 465 -22.59 -16.43 -4.49
CA GLU A 465 -21.82 -16.57 -5.72
C GLU A 465 -20.32 -16.73 -5.44
N LEU A 466 -19.81 -16.03 -4.41
CA LEU A 466 -18.44 -16.15 -3.92
C LEU A 466 -18.18 -17.53 -3.29
N LEU A 467 -19.11 -18.05 -2.49
CA LEU A 467 -19.03 -19.36 -1.85
C LEU A 467 -18.89 -20.48 -2.89
N LEU A 468 -19.62 -20.39 -4.00
CA LEU A 468 -19.48 -21.33 -5.12
C LEU A 468 -18.08 -21.31 -5.74
N ASN A 469 -17.43 -20.14 -5.81
CA ASN A 469 -16.07 -20.02 -6.33
C ASN A 469 -15.03 -20.56 -5.34
N ILE A 470 -15.17 -20.23 -4.06
CA ILE A 470 -14.31 -20.75 -2.99
C ILE A 470 -14.35 -22.28 -3.02
N LYS A 471 -15.56 -22.83 -3.04
CA LYS A 471 -15.78 -24.27 -3.03
C LYS A 471 -15.22 -24.94 -4.28
N LEU A 472 -15.45 -24.36 -5.47
CA LEU A 472 -14.93 -24.89 -6.72
C LEU A 472 -13.40 -25.07 -6.68
N PHE A 473 -12.67 -24.03 -6.25
CA PHE A 473 -11.22 -24.06 -6.26
C PHE A 473 -10.63 -24.88 -5.12
N ALA A 474 -11.21 -24.81 -3.92
CA ALA A 474 -10.81 -25.68 -2.82
C ALA A 474 -11.00 -27.16 -3.18
N ARG A 475 -12.14 -27.53 -3.80
CA ARG A 475 -12.37 -28.90 -4.29
C ARG A 475 -11.42 -29.30 -5.41
N LEU A 476 -11.07 -28.37 -6.32
CA LEU A 476 -10.10 -28.65 -7.37
C LEU A 476 -8.72 -29.01 -6.79
N ILE A 477 -8.25 -28.26 -5.79
CA ILE A 477 -7.02 -28.58 -5.04
C ILE A 477 -7.19 -29.91 -4.31
N GLU A 478 -8.26 -30.08 -3.52
CA GLU A 478 -8.49 -31.30 -2.73
C GLU A 478 -8.49 -32.57 -3.58
N VAL A 479 -9.20 -32.54 -4.71
CA VAL A 479 -9.30 -33.66 -5.65
C VAL A 479 -7.97 -33.91 -6.35
N SER A 480 -7.20 -32.87 -6.68
CA SER A 480 -5.86 -33.03 -7.25
C SER A 480 -4.95 -33.84 -6.32
N HIS A 481 -4.94 -33.51 -5.03
CA HIS A 481 -4.16 -34.25 -4.03
C HIS A 481 -4.68 -35.68 -3.84
N LYS A 482 -6.00 -35.86 -3.76
CA LYS A 482 -6.62 -37.18 -3.56
C LYS A 482 -6.36 -38.14 -4.71
N LEU A 483 -6.44 -37.67 -5.95
CA LEU A 483 -6.26 -38.49 -7.15
C LEU A 483 -4.83 -39.01 -7.31
N VAL A 484 -3.81 -38.35 -6.74
CA VAL A 484 -2.44 -38.86 -6.73
C VAL A 484 -2.33 -40.13 -5.88
N SER A 485 -2.97 -40.13 -4.71
CA SER A 485 -2.93 -41.30 -3.81
C SER A 485 -3.98 -42.36 -4.17
N HIS A 486 -5.12 -41.95 -4.74
CA HIS A 486 -6.26 -42.80 -5.05
C HIS A 486 -6.80 -42.45 -6.45
N PRO A 487 -6.12 -42.88 -7.52
CA PRO A 487 -6.52 -42.55 -8.88
C PRO A 487 -7.89 -43.16 -9.21
N ASN A 488 -8.77 -42.35 -9.80
CA ASN A 488 -10.02 -42.81 -10.41
C ASN A 488 -9.85 -42.86 -11.93
N GLU A 489 -10.18 -43.97 -12.60
CA GLU A 489 -10.03 -44.07 -14.06
C GLU A 489 -10.78 -42.98 -14.84
N ASP A 490 -11.84 -42.39 -14.27
CA ASP A 490 -12.64 -41.37 -14.93
C ASP A 490 -11.86 -40.09 -15.27
N PHE A 491 -10.85 -39.70 -14.47
CA PHE A 491 -10.12 -38.46 -14.77
C PHE A 491 -9.24 -38.59 -16.04
N TYR A 492 -8.79 -39.80 -16.41
CA TYR A 492 -8.04 -40.03 -17.66
C TYR A 492 -8.87 -39.71 -18.90
N LYS A 493 -10.21 -39.77 -18.81
CA LYS A 493 -11.11 -39.41 -19.90
C LYS A 493 -11.02 -37.93 -20.27
N LEU A 494 -10.60 -37.05 -19.35
CA LEU A 494 -10.49 -35.61 -19.62
C LEU A 494 -9.53 -35.27 -20.77
N ALA A 495 -8.48 -36.08 -20.98
CA ALA A 495 -7.53 -35.89 -22.06
C ALA A 495 -8.03 -36.42 -23.42
N SER A 496 -8.86 -37.46 -23.43
CA SER A 496 -9.31 -38.15 -24.65
C SER A 496 -10.66 -37.65 -25.18
N VAL A 497 -11.55 -37.17 -24.30
CA VAL A 497 -12.86 -36.65 -24.66
C VAL A 497 -12.73 -35.33 -25.44
N LYS A 498 -13.43 -35.19 -26.56
CA LYS A 498 -13.46 -33.92 -27.33
C LYS A 498 -14.59 -32.99 -26.92
N SER A 499 -15.69 -33.53 -26.40
CA SER A 499 -16.88 -32.75 -26.03
C SER A 499 -16.66 -31.96 -24.74
N GLU A 500 -16.73 -30.62 -24.80
CA GLU A 500 -16.65 -29.80 -23.57
C GLU A 500 -17.81 -30.06 -22.60
N LYS A 501 -18.98 -30.47 -23.09
CA LYS A 501 -20.12 -30.84 -22.23
C LYS A 501 -19.81 -32.10 -21.42
N GLU A 502 -19.18 -33.09 -22.04
CA GLU A 502 -18.80 -34.32 -21.38
C GLU A 502 -17.63 -34.08 -20.41
N LYS A 503 -16.64 -33.27 -20.80
CA LYS A 503 -15.59 -32.82 -19.87
C LYS A 503 -16.13 -32.07 -18.66
N LEU A 504 -17.14 -31.22 -18.85
CA LEU A 504 -17.82 -30.51 -17.76
C LEU A 504 -18.43 -31.52 -16.78
N ASN A 505 -19.17 -32.51 -17.27
CA ASN A 505 -19.77 -33.52 -16.41
C ASN A 505 -18.71 -34.31 -15.65
N ILE A 506 -17.66 -34.80 -16.33
CA ILE A 506 -16.56 -35.52 -15.69
C ILE A 506 -15.90 -34.66 -14.60
N LEU A 507 -15.60 -33.38 -14.89
CA LEU A 507 -15.05 -32.47 -13.90
C LEU A 507 -15.97 -32.33 -12.69
N LEU A 508 -17.26 -32.08 -12.90
CA LEU A 508 -18.20 -31.88 -11.80
C LEU A 508 -18.45 -33.16 -10.99
N ASP A 509 -18.42 -34.33 -11.63
CA ASP A 509 -18.53 -35.63 -10.96
C ASP A 509 -17.30 -35.94 -10.09
N LEU A 510 -16.10 -35.50 -10.52
CA LEU A 510 -14.89 -35.58 -9.71
C LEU A 510 -14.94 -34.61 -8.52
N LEU A 511 -15.43 -33.39 -8.74
CA LEU A 511 -15.37 -32.32 -7.73
C LEU A 511 -16.49 -32.41 -6.68
N PHE A 512 -17.70 -32.82 -7.06
CA PHE A 512 -18.89 -32.68 -6.20
C PHE A 512 -19.68 -33.98 -6.07
N THR A 513 -20.28 -34.19 -4.90
CA THR A 513 -21.14 -35.36 -4.63
C THR A 513 -22.62 -35.06 -4.85
N SER A 514 -23.03 -33.80 -4.67
CA SER A 514 -24.43 -33.37 -4.77
C SER A 514 -24.80 -32.96 -6.19
N GLU A 515 -25.87 -33.55 -6.77
CA GLU A 515 -26.36 -33.16 -8.09
C GLU A 515 -26.90 -31.72 -8.12
N GLU A 516 -27.48 -31.24 -7.01
CA GLU A 516 -27.95 -29.86 -6.90
C GLU A 516 -26.81 -28.87 -7.09
N GLU A 517 -25.67 -29.11 -6.44
CA GLU A 517 -24.46 -28.30 -6.60
C GLU A 517 -23.89 -28.37 -8.01
N LYS A 518 -23.80 -29.57 -8.59
CA LYS A 518 -23.34 -29.74 -9.98
C LYS A 518 -24.20 -28.91 -10.93
N ASN A 519 -25.52 -28.86 -10.70
CA ASN A 519 -26.43 -28.08 -11.53
C ASN A 519 -26.17 -26.58 -11.45
N LEU A 520 -25.75 -26.04 -10.30
CA LEU A 520 -25.35 -24.62 -10.19
C LEU A 520 -24.19 -24.28 -11.14
N TYR A 521 -23.18 -25.14 -11.23
CA TYR A 521 -22.05 -24.93 -12.14
C TYR A 521 -22.41 -25.22 -13.61
N LYS A 522 -23.27 -26.22 -13.88
CA LYS A 522 -23.81 -26.46 -15.23
C LYS A 522 -24.58 -25.23 -15.73
N ASP A 523 -25.41 -24.62 -14.88
CA ASP A 523 -26.15 -23.41 -15.22
C ASP A 523 -25.22 -22.24 -15.56
N ARG A 524 -24.19 -22.01 -14.75
CA ARG A 524 -23.15 -21.00 -15.04
C ARG A 524 -22.50 -21.26 -16.40
N TYR A 525 -22.09 -22.51 -16.67
CA TYR A 525 -21.48 -22.88 -17.95
C TYR A 525 -22.41 -22.57 -19.14
N TYR A 526 -23.63 -23.11 -19.14
CA TYR A 526 -24.51 -22.99 -20.30
C TYR A 526 -24.97 -21.57 -20.54
N THR A 527 -25.32 -20.84 -19.48
CA THR A 527 -25.82 -19.46 -19.60
C THR A 527 -24.71 -18.50 -20.03
N ASN A 528 -23.53 -18.57 -19.43
CA ASN A 528 -22.41 -17.67 -19.76
C ASN A 528 -21.88 -17.95 -21.17
N LYS A 529 -21.75 -19.23 -21.55
CA LYS A 529 -21.35 -19.62 -22.92
C LYS A 529 -22.38 -19.22 -23.97
N LEU A 530 -23.67 -19.32 -23.67
CA LEU A 530 -24.73 -18.85 -24.58
C LEU A 530 -24.67 -17.33 -24.75
N LEU A 531 -24.44 -16.60 -23.65
CA LEU A 531 -24.35 -15.14 -23.66
C LEU A 531 -23.16 -14.65 -24.49
N GLU A 532 -21.99 -15.24 -24.31
CA GLU A 532 -20.79 -14.95 -25.12
C GLU A 532 -21.06 -15.16 -26.62
N LYS A 533 -21.60 -16.31 -27.00
CA LYS A 533 -21.96 -16.60 -28.41
C LYS A 533 -22.94 -15.59 -29.00
N LYS A 534 -23.91 -15.12 -28.21
CA LYS A 534 -24.85 -14.07 -28.66
C LYS A 534 -24.12 -12.75 -28.87
N THR A 535 -23.22 -12.38 -27.96
CA THR A 535 -22.41 -11.16 -28.08
C THR A 535 -21.47 -11.20 -29.28
N GLU A 536 -20.80 -12.33 -29.52
CA GLU A 536 -19.95 -12.54 -30.70
C GLU A 536 -20.74 -12.43 -32.01
N ARG A 537 -21.90 -13.07 -32.10
CA ARG A 537 -22.78 -12.96 -33.29
C ARG A 537 -23.20 -11.53 -33.55
N LYS A 538 -23.66 -10.82 -32.51
CA LYS A 538 -24.04 -9.41 -32.62
C LYS A 538 -22.85 -8.55 -33.08
N PHE A 539 -21.67 -8.78 -32.52
CA PHE A 539 -20.45 -8.08 -32.95
C PHE A 539 -20.12 -8.34 -34.42
N LEU A 540 -20.23 -9.59 -34.88
CA LEU A 540 -20.02 -9.95 -36.29
C LEU A 540 -21.08 -9.34 -37.22
N GLU A 541 -22.33 -9.27 -36.80
CA GLU A 541 -23.41 -8.60 -37.54
C GLU A 541 -23.18 -7.07 -37.62
N ASP A 542 -22.80 -6.45 -36.50
CA ASP A 542 -22.42 -5.03 -36.45
C ASP A 542 -21.20 -4.75 -37.33
N LEU A 543 -20.21 -5.64 -37.36
CA LEU A 543 -19.04 -5.51 -38.24
C LEU A 543 -19.44 -5.66 -39.72
N LYS A 544 -20.26 -6.65 -40.06
CA LYS A 544 -20.79 -6.83 -41.43
C LYS A 544 -21.57 -5.60 -41.89
N SER A 545 -22.47 -5.07 -41.07
CA SER A 545 -23.25 -3.87 -41.42
C SER A 545 -22.37 -2.61 -41.59
N LYS A 546 -21.21 -2.54 -40.92
CA LYS A 546 -20.22 -1.46 -41.10
C LYS A 546 -19.31 -1.66 -42.32
N ILE A 547 -18.94 -2.90 -42.65
CA ILE A 547 -18.12 -3.23 -43.84
C ILE A 547 -18.95 -3.12 -45.12
N ILE A 548 -20.24 -3.51 -45.09
CA ILE A 548 -21.17 -3.40 -46.23
C ILE A 548 -21.57 -1.93 -46.50
N LYS A 549 -21.15 -0.97 -45.66
CA LYS A 549 -21.17 0.47 -45.99
C LYS A 549 -19.97 0.94 -46.81
N GLN A 550 -19.33 0.07 -47.59
CA GLN A 550 -18.60 0.54 -48.76
C GLN A 550 -19.64 0.93 -49.82
N GLU A 551 -19.62 2.19 -50.24
CA GLU A 551 -20.39 2.69 -51.38
C GLU A 551 -20.31 1.66 -52.51
N GLU A 552 -21.44 1.06 -52.90
CA GLU A 552 -21.48 0.23 -54.09
C GLU A 552 -21.25 1.18 -55.27
N VAL A 553 -20.08 1.12 -55.89
CA VAL A 553 -19.75 2.00 -57.00
C VAL A 553 -20.05 1.28 -58.30
N ALA A 554 -21.02 1.77 -59.05
CA ALA A 554 -21.26 1.39 -60.43
C ALA A 554 -20.53 2.34 -61.39
N VAL A 555 -20.19 1.83 -62.58
CA VAL A 555 -19.70 2.66 -63.68
C VAL A 555 -20.88 2.95 -64.62
N GLU A 556 -21.25 4.21 -64.75
CA GLU A 556 -22.30 4.67 -65.64
C GLU A 556 -21.70 5.19 -66.95
N TYR A 557 -22.31 4.85 -68.08
CA TYR A 557 -21.94 5.41 -69.38
C TYR A 557 -22.84 6.60 -69.71
N ASP A 558 -22.25 7.79 -69.73
CA ASP A 558 -22.93 9.02 -70.11
C ASP A 558 -23.09 9.07 -71.64
N LYS A 559 -24.32 8.95 -72.12
CA LYS A 559 -24.64 8.83 -73.55
C LYS A 559 -24.49 10.14 -74.32
N GLU A 560 -24.49 11.29 -73.66
CA GLU A 560 -24.36 12.60 -74.32
C GLU A 560 -22.90 12.99 -74.50
N THR A 561 -22.07 12.68 -73.51
CA THR A 561 -20.63 12.99 -73.53
C THR A 561 -19.76 11.81 -73.96
N HIS A 562 -20.35 10.61 -74.10
CA HIS A 562 -19.66 9.35 -74.40
C HIS A 562 -18.54 9.00 -73.40
N THR A 563 -18.69 9.38 -72.11
CA THR A 563 -17.69 9.12 -71.05
C THR A 563 -18.20 8.16 -69.98
N LEU A 564 -17.28 7.48 -69.30
CA LEU A 564 -17.59 6.66 -68.11
C LEU A 564 -17.52 7.54 -66.86
N LYS A 565 -18.59 7.54 -66.06
CA LYS A 565 -18.67 8.28 -64.79
C LYS A 565 -18.83 7.31 -63.62
N LYS A 566 -18.19 7.66 -62.50
CA LYS A 566 -18.36 6.96 -61.23
C LYS A 566 -19.75 7.28 -60.67
N LYS A 567 -20.57 6.26 -60.42
CA LYS A 567 -21.88 6.38 -59.76
C LYS A 567 -21.84 5.65 -58.42
N VAL A 568 -22.07 6.37 -57.34
CA VAL A 568 -22.28 5.78 -56.02
C VAL A 568 -23.74 5.33 -55.94
N LEU A 569 -23.99 4.05 -55.65
CA LEU A 569 -25.31 3.45 -55.49
C LEU A 569 -25.88 3.68 -54.09
#